data_AF-A0A2T0UH25-F1
#
_entry.id   AF-A0A2T0UH25-F1
#
_cell.length_a   1.000
_cell.length_b   1.000
_cell.length_c   1.000
_cell.angle_alpha   90.00
_cell.angle_beta   90.00
_cell.angle_gamma   90.00
#
_symmetry.space_group_name_H-M   'P 1'
#
loop_
_entity.id
_entity.type
_entity.pdbx_description
1 polymer ?
#
loop_
_entity_poly.entity_id
_entity_poly.type
_entity_poly.pdbx_seq_one_letter_code
_entity_poly.pdbx_strand_id
1 'polypeptide(L)'
;MTALLGADGDGSHVRVVIRDRLGYLAEGLGEARAHREAGYRAALETGHTPLIALSLIGIADLALRRGDDGAAARMLAASDALDGLPDYHSHPDVAASRRAARTRLGETRFAEATAAGRLEDWREAAEAVLALLAEASSRIGQGGGRRGSEGVTLVRATPWMSCLTW
;
A
#
# COMPACT_ATOMS: atom_id res chain seq x y z
N MET A 1 12.54 -25.76 -17.54
CA MET A 1 11.57 -24.87 -18.23
C MET A 1 11.65 -23.49 -17.59
N THR A 2 12.78 -22.82 -17.77
CA THR A 2 13.18 -21.58 -17.05
C THR A 2 14.08 -20.75 -17.97
N ALA A 3 13.60 -20.50 -19.20
CA ALA A 3 14.32 -19.73 -20.20
C ALA A 3 13.34 -18.93 -21.09
N LEU A 4 12.27 -18.39 -20.49
CA LEU A 4 11.28 -17.56 -21.22
C LEU A 4 11.24 -16.10 -20.76
N LEU A 5 11.98 -15.71 -19.71
CA LEU A 5 12.03 -14.31 -19.27
C LEU A 5 13.44 -13.80 -19.51
N GLY A 6 13.60 -13.10 -20.64
CA GLY A 6 14.86 -12.54 -21.11
C GLY A 6 15.53 -11.69 -20.04
N ALA A 7 16.84 -11.88 -19.90
CA ALA A 7 17.64 -11.40 -18.80
C ALA A 7 17.70 -9.86 -18.63
N ASP A 8 17.29 -9.06 -19.62
CA ASP A 8 17.68 -7.64 -19.64
C ASP A 8 16.52 -6.63 -19.84
N GLY A 9 15.25 -7.02 -19.70
CA GLY A 9 14.15 -6.03 -19.78
C GLY A 9 12.78 -6.45 -19.27
N ASP A 10 12.47 -7.75 -19.27
CA ASP A 10 11.13 -8.25 -18.95
C ASP A 10 10.93 -8.55 -17.44
N GLY A 11 12.03 -8.82 -16.74
CA GLY A 11 11.98 -9.18 -15.33
C GLY A 11 11.39 -8.09 -14.43
N SER A 12 11.71 -6.82 -14.67
CA SER A 12 11.25 -5.72 -13.81
C SER A 12 9.74 -5.50 -13.93
N HIS A 13 9.17 -5.59 -15.15
CA HIS A 13 7.72 -5.51 -15.38
C HIS A 13 6.98 -6.59 -14.60
N VAL A 14 7.41 -7.84 -14.76
CA VAL A 14 6.83 -9.00 -14.07
C VAL A 14 6.99 -8.86 -12.55
N ARG A 15 8.15 -8.38 -12.08
CA ARG A 15 8.37 -8.11 -10.65
C ARG A 15 7.40 -7.08 -10.10
N VAL A 16 7.13 -5.98 -10.81
CA VAL A 16 6.16 -4.95 -10.36
C VAL A 16 4.80 -5.58 -10.16
N VAL A 17 4.27 -6.29 -11.16
CA VAL A 17 2.93 -6.89 -11.10
C VAL A 17 2.82 -7.93 -9.99
N ILE A 18 3.82 -8.80 -9.84
CA ILE A 18 3.83 -9.80 -8.75
C ILE A 18 3.85 -9.10 -7.39
N ARG A 19 4.70 -8.08 -7.22
CA ARG A 19 4.81 -7.36 -5.95
C ARG A 19 3.56 -6.55 -5.63
N ASP A 20 2.88 -5.97 -6.63
CA ASP A 20 1.57 -5.34 -6.43
C ASP A 20 0.55 -6.32 -5.87
N ARG A 21 0.42 -7.50 -6.49
CA ARG A 21 -0.54 -8.53 -6.05
C ARG A 21 -0.23 -9.10 -4.68
N LEU A 22 1.04 -9.39 -4.40
CA LEU A 22 1.46 -9.86 -3.08
C LEU A 22 1.24 -8.80 -2.00
N GLY A 23 1.50 -7.53 -2.31
CA GLY A 23 1.24 -6.43 -1.38
C GLY A 23 -0.25 -6.22 -1.09
N TYR A 24 -1.12 -6.41 -2.10
CA TYR A 24 -2.56 -6.35 -1.93
C TYR A 24 -3.10 -7.51 -1.06
N LEU A 25 -2.63 -8.73 -1.31
CA LEU A 25 -3.09 -9.93 -0.60
C LEU A 25 -2.48 -10.13 0.79
N ALA A 26 -1.41 -9.41 1.12
CA ALA A 26 -0.77 -9.49 2.42
C ALA A 26 -1.71 -9.03 3.55
N GLU A 27 -1.84 -9.86 4.58
CA GLU A 27 -2.67 -9.59 5.75
C GLU A 27 -1.98 -8.62 6.72
N GLY A 28 -0.64 -8.70 6.82
CA GLY A 28 0.16 -7.87 7.70
C GLY A 28 0.66 -6.59 7.05
N LEU A 29 0.55 -5.45 7.74
CA LEU A 29 1.06 -4.16 7.26
C LEU A 29 2.57 -4.18 6.93
N GLY A 30 3.36 -4.93 7.69
CA GLY A 30 4.81 -5.05 7.46
C GLY A 30 5.14 -5.81 6.17
N GLU A 31 4.44 -6.93 5.93
CA GLU A 31 4.58 -7.73 4.71
C GLU A 31 4.07 -6.96 3.49
N ALA A 32 2.87 -6.37 3.59
CA ALA A 32 2.30 -5.52 2.54
C ALA A 32 3.29 -4.42 2.14
N ARG A 33 3.87 -3.72 3.12
CA ARG A 33 4.87 -2.68 2.90
C ARG A 33 6.13 -3.21 2.23
N ALA A 34 6.68 -4.34 2.64
CA ALA A 34 7.85 -4.93 2.01
C ALA A 34 7.61 -5.22 0.51
N HIS A 35 6.41 -5.72 0.17
CA HIS A 35 6.01 -5.89 -1.22
C HIS A 35 5.83 -4.56 -1.95
N ARG A 36 5.19 -3.55 -1.34
CA ARG A 36 5.05 -2.21 -1.94
C ARG A 36 6.40 -1.56 -2.23
N GLU A 37 7.35 -1.66 -1.30
CA GLU A 37 8.70 -1.12 -1.45
C GLU A 37 9.48 -1.81 -2.59
N ALA A 38 9.42 -3.15 -2.63
CA ALA A 38 10.07 -3.92 -3.69
C ALA A 38 9.44 -3.67 -5.08
N GLY A 39 8.12 -3.55 -5.15
CA GLY A 39 7.39 -3.22 -6.38
C GLY A 39 7.71 -1.81 -6.87
N TYR A 40 7.70 -0.83 -5.98
CA TYR A 40 8.03 0.55 -6.29
C TYR A 40 9.45 0.72 -6.85
N ARG A 41 10.46 0.09 -6.22
CA ARG A 41 11.83 0.08 -6.76
C ARG A 41 11.91 -0.53 -8.15
N ALA A 42 11.27 -1.68 -8.36
CA ALA A 42 11.23 -2.32 -9.67
C ALA A 42 10.52 -1.44 -10.73
N ALA A 43 9.49 -0.69 -10.34
CA ALA A 43 8.80 0.23 -11.24
C ALA A 43 9.70 1.40 -11.64
N LEU A 44 10.45 1.97 -10.69
CA LEU A 44 11.42 3.02 -10.96
C LEU A 44 12.54 2.55 -11.90
N GLU A 45 13.02 1.30 -11.74
CA GLU A 45 14.00 0.69 -12.66
C GLU A 45 13.49 0.65 -14.11
N THR A 46 12.18 0.52 -14.30
CA THR A 46 11.59 0.42 -15.64
C THR A 46 11.45 1.76 -16.35
N GLY A 47 11.33 2.87 -15.60
CA GLY A 47 10.95 4.18 -16.15
C GLY A 47 9.56 4.22 -16.81
N HIS A 48 8.77 3.14 -16.77
CA HIS A 48 7.44 3.10 -17.36
C HIS A 48 6.41 3.71 -16.42
N THR A 49 5.97 4.91 -16.77
CA THR A 49 4.92 5.67 -16.09
C THR A 49 3.71 4.82 -15.65
N PRO A 50 3.12 3.99 -16.53
CA PRO A 50 2.25 2.86 -16.17
C PRO A 50 2.50 2.12 -14.86
N LEU A 51 3.69 1.56 -14.72
CA LEU A 51 4.07 0.71 -13.60
C LEU A 51 4.37 1.52 -12.34
N ILE A 52 4.80 2.76 -12.52
CA ILE A 52 4.97 3.71 -11.44
C ILE A 52 3.59 4.09 -10.88
N ALA A 53 2.63 4.43 -11.73
CA ALA A 53 1.24 4.71 -11.33
C ALA A 53 0.63 3.52 -10.57
N LEU A 54 0.75 2.30 -11.09
CA LEU A 54 0.33 1.08 -10.39
C LEU A 54 0.97 0.93 -9.00
N SER A 55 2.26 1.23 -8.88
CA SER A 55 2.96 1.16 -7.58
C SER A 55 2.46 2.22 -6.60
N LEU A 56 2.16 3.44 -7.05
CA LEU A 56 1.60 4.51 -6.22
C LEU A 56 0.20 4.18 -5.69
N ILE A 57 -0.64 3.57 -6.53
CA ILE A 57 -1.92 3.01 -6.12
C ILE A 57 -1.76 2.00 -4.98
N GLY A 58 -0.78 1.12 -5.11
CA GLY A 58 -0.46 0.14 -4.07
C GLY A 58 -0.01 0.77 -2.74
N ILE A 59 0.76 1.86 -2.82
CA ILE A 59 1.18 2.64 -1.65
C ILE A 59 -0.01 3.38 -1.03
N ALA A 60 -0.97 3.85 -1.83
CA ALA A 60 -2.20 4.45 -1.34
C ALA A 60 -3.06 3.46 -0.53
N ASP A 61 -3.21 2.22 -1.01
CA ASP A 61 -3.88 1.14 -0.27
C ASP A 61 -3.18 0.86 1.07
N LEU A 62 -1.83 0.81 1.09
CA LEU A 62 -1.06 0.67 2.32
C LEU A 62 -1.34 1.82 3.31
N ALA A 63 -1.40 3.06 2.82
CA ALA A 63 -1.74 4.23 3.63
C ALA A 63 -3.16 4.14 4.22
N LEU A 64 -4.15 3.67 3.44
CA LEU A 64 -5.51 3.44 3.92
C LEU A 64 -5.62 2.37 5.01
N ARG A 65 -4.88 1.26 4.86
CA ARG A 65 -4.83 0.20 5.89
C ARG A 65 -4.19 0.70 7.19
N ARG A 66 -3.30 1.69 7.10
CA ARG A 66 -2.72 2.38 8.25
C ARG A 66 -3.63 3.46 8.86
N GLY A 67 -4.69 3.85 8.17
CA GLY A 67 -5.57 4.95 8.55
C GLY A 67 -5.03 6.34 8.18
N ASP A 68 -4.05 6.42 7.29
CA ASP A 68 -3.58 7.70 6.74
C ASP A 68 -4.28 8.00 5.41
N ASP A 69 -5.55 8.39 5.52
CA ASP A 69 -6.39 8.63 4.35
C ASP A 69 -5.91 9.84 3.52
N GLY A 70 -5.24 10.80 4.17
CA GLY A 70 -4.68 11.99 3.52
C GLY A 70 -3.50 11.65 2.61
N ALA A 71 -2.56 10.83 3.08
CA ALA A 71 -1.48 10.32 2.23
C ALA A 71 -2.03 9.44 1.10
N ALA A 72 -3.05 8.62 1.38
CA ALA A 72 -3.70 7.82 0.35
C ALA A 72 -4.30 8.67 -0.77
N ALA A 73 -5.03 9.74 -0.44
CA ALA A 73 -5.60 10.66 -1.41
C ALA A 73 -4.53 11.35 -2.27
N ARG A 74 -3.40 11.73 -1.68
CA ARG A 74 -2.26 12.29 -2.43
C ARG A 74 -1.66 11.28 -3.41
N MET A 75 -1.43 10.05 -2.99
CA MET A 75 -0.86 8.99 -3.83
C MET A 75 -1.78 8.63 -5.00
N LEU A 76 -3.10 8.59 -4.77
CA LEU A 76 -4.08 8.39 -5.84
C LEU A 76 -4.05 9.54 -6.86
N ALA A 77 -3.92 10.79 -6.38
CA ALA A 77 -3.84 11.95 -7.26
C ALA A 77 -2.51 12.00 -8.04
N ALA A 78 -1.39 11.62 -7.41
CA ALA A 78 -0.11 11.48 -8.07
C ALA A 78 -0.15 10.39 -9.15
N SER A 79 -0.78 9.25 -8.85
CA SER A 79 -1.02 8.20 -9.84
C SER A 79 -1.83 8.72 -11.02
N ASP A 80 -2.93 9.44 -10.79
CA ASP A 80 -3.73 10.04 -11.87
C ASP A 80 -2.92 11.05 -12.70
N ALA A 81 -2.01 11.81 -12.08
CA ALA A 81 -1.20 12.82 -12.78
C ALA A 81 -0.12 12.19 -13.67
N LEU A 82 0.36 11.00 -13.31
CA LEU A 82 1.23 10.19 -14.18
C LEU A 82 0.44 9.60 -15.36
N ASP A 83 -0.87 9.49 -15.22
CA ASP A 83 -1.72 8.71 -16.10
C ASP A 83 -2.40 9.59 -17.16
N GLY A 84 -1.79 9.62 -18.33
CA GLY A 84 -2.47 10.07 -19.54
C GLY A 84 -3.42 9.02 -20.13
N LEU A 85 -3.64 7.85 -19.49
CA LEU A 85 -4.38 6.73 -20.08
C LEU A 85 -5.45 6.10 -19.14
N PRO A 86 -6.63 5.69 -19.65
CA PRO A 86 -7.75 5.18 -18.82
C PRO A 86 -7.60 3.76 -18.23
N ASP A 87 -6.56 3.00 -18.57
CA ASP A 87 -6.60 1.54 -18.45
C ASP A 87 -6.29 1.00 -17.03
N TYR A 88 -5.71 1.79 -16.12
CA TYR A 88 -5.44 1.37 -14.73
C TYR A 88 -6.69 1.33 -13.85
N HIS A 89 -7.80 1.92 -14.31
CA HIS A 89 -9.11 1.78 -13.69
C HIS A 89 -9.62 0.32 -13.69
N SER A 90 -8.98 -0.56 -14.46
CA SER A 90 -9.29 -2.00 -14.50
C SER A 90 -8.83 -2.75 -13.25
N HIS A 91 -8.10 -2.09 -12.33
CA HIS A 91 -7.74 -2.70 -11.06
C HIS A 91 -8.92 -2.52 -10.08
N PRO A 92 -9.68 -3.60 -9.78
CA PRO A 92 -11.01 -3.51 -9.16
C PRO A 92 -11.01 -2.82 -7.79
N ASP A 93 -9.86 -2.77 -7.11
CA ASP A 93 -9.71 -2.17 -5.78
C ASP A 93 -9.30 -0.70 -5.79
N VAL A 94 -8.96 -0.13 -6.94
CA VAL A 94 -8.54 1.29 -7.04
C VAL A 94 -9.74 2.20 -6.82
N ALA A 95 -10.86 1.86 -7.46
CA ALA A 95 -12.11 2.56 -7.24
C ALA A 95 -12.60 2.39 -5.79
N ALA A 96 -12.36 1.23 -5.18
CA ALA A 96 -12.69 0.97 -3.78
C ALA A 96 -11.81 1.82 -2.84
N SER A 97 -10.51 1.87 -3.07
CA SER A 97 -9.55 2.67 -2.31
C SER A 97 -9.84 4.16 -2.40
N ARG A 98 -10.14 4.67 -3.62
CA ARG A 98 -10.54 6.06 -3.83
C ARG A 98 -11.83 6.40 -3.10
N ARG A 99 -12.84 5.52 -3.17
CA ARG A 99 -14.09 5.71 -2.42
C ARG A 99 -13.83 5.70 -0.92
N ALA A 100 -13.03 4.77 -0.41
CA ALA A 100 -12.70 4.68 1.01
C ALA A 100 -12.00 5.96 1.52
N ALA A 101 -10.99 6.46 0.79
CA ALA A 101 -10.31 7.71 1.12
C ALA A 101 -11.29 8.89 1.15
N ARG A 102 -12.14 9.01 0.13
CA ARG A 102 -13.12 10.09 0.00
C ARG A 102 -14.19 10.03 1.10
N THR A 103 -14.68 8.83 1.43
CA THR A 103 -15.67 8.63 2.50
C THR A 103 -15.10 8.98 3.87
N ARG A 104 -13.85 8.61 4.17
CA ARG A 104 -13.23 8.87 5.48
C ARG A 104 -12.79 10.32 5.67
N LEU A 105 -12.26 10.96 4.63
CA LEU A 105 -11.84 12.36 4.68
C LEU A 105 -13.01 13.35 4.56
N GLY A 106 -14.07 12.95 3.86
CA GLY A 106 -15.08 13.86 3.35
C GLY A 106 -14.60 14.62 2.11
N GLU A 107 -15.55 15.23 1.40
CA GLU A 107 -15.32 15.83 0.08
C GLU A 107 -14.24 16.91 0.07
N THR A 108 -14.32 17.86 0.99
CA THR A 108 -13.43 19.02 1.04
C THR A 108 -11.98 18.61 1.30
N ARG A 109 -11.74 17.79 2.33
CA ARG A 109 -10.38 17.33 2.67
C ARG A 109 -9.81 16.41 1.59
N PHE A 110 -10.65 15.61 0.94
CA PHE A 110 -10.23 14.81 -0.20
C PHE A 110 -9.81 15.70 -1.38
N ALA A 111 -10.56 16.76 -1.69
CA ALA A 111 -10.21 17.72 -2.74
C ALA A 111 -8.89 18.44 -2.44
N GLU A 112 -8.68 18.89 -1.19
CA GLU A 112 -7.42 19.52 -0.75
C GLU A 112 -6.23 18.56 -0.85
N ALA A 113 -6.38 17.33 -0.34
CA ALA A 113 -5.33 16.33 -0.39
C ALA A 113 -4.98 15.94 -1.84
N THR A 114 -5.96 15.75 -2.71
CA THR A 114 -5.69 15.45 -4.11
C THR A 114 -5.05 16.63 -4.85
N ALA A 115 -5.38 17.88 -4.50
CA ALA A 115 -4.71 19.05 -5.04
C ALA A 115 -3.23 19.11 -4.62
N ALA A 116 -2.93 18.86 -3.35
CA ALA A 116 -1.56 18.77 -2.85
C ALA A 116 -0.77 17.66 -3.56
N GLY A 117 -1.37 16.47 -3.71
CA GLY A 117 -0.71 15.31 -4.34
C GLY A 117 -0.36 15.50 -5.83
N ARG A 118 -1.02 16.44 -6.53
CA ARG A 118 -0.66 16.81 -7.91
C ARG A 118 0.53 17.77 -8.01
N LEU A 119 0.87 18.47 -6.93
CA LEU A 119 1.93 19.48 -6.87
C LEU A 119 3.18 18.98 -6.15
N GLU A 120 3.04 17.96 -5.32
CA GLU A 120 4.11 17.37 -4.51
C GLU A 120 5.01 16.45 -5.36
N ASP A 121 6.29 16.34 -4.98
CA ASP A 121 7.15 15.30 -5.54
C ASP A 121 6.67 13.94 -5.02
N TRP A 122 5.96 13.23 -5.89
CA TRP A 122 5.39 11.93 -5.58
C TRP A 122 6.43 10.90 -5.15
N ARG A 123 7.72 11.07 -5.52
CA ARG A 123 8.79 10.16 -5.12
C ARG A 123 9.07 10.28 -3.63
N GLU A 124 9.29 11.51 -3.17
CA GLU A 124 9.56 11.80 -1.76
C GLU A 124 8.37 11.38 -0.89
N ALA A 125 7.15 11.70 -1.33
CA ALA A 125 5.94 11.33 -0.61
C ALA A 125 5.73 9.80 -0.54
N ALA A 126 6.01 9.07 -1.62
CA ALA A 126 5.97 7.61 -1.63
C ALA A 126 6.97 6.99 -0.66
N GLU A 127 8.21 7.50 -0.65
CA GLU A 127 9.26 7.05 0.27
C GLU A 127 8.90 7.34 1.73
N ALA A 128 8.31 8.51 2.01
CA ALA A 128 7.84 8.85 3.35
C ALA A 128 6.77 7.87 3.86
N VAL A 129 5.79 7.50 3.04
CA VAL A 129 4.78 6.50 3.42
C VAL A 129 5.42 5.15 3.72
N LEU A 130 6.37 4.71 2.90
CA LEU A 130 7.07 3.44 3.09
C LEU A 130 7.94 3.44 4.36
N ALA A 131 8.65 4.54 4.64
CA ALA A 131 9.55 4.66 5.78
C ALA A 131 8.83 4.56 7.13
N LEU A 132 7.64 5.15 7.27
CA LEU A 132 6.94 5.27 8.55
C LEU A 132 6.58 3.92 9.22
N LEU A 133 6.45 2.83 8.45
CA LEU A 133 6.21 1.49 9.02
C LEU A 133 7.49 0.80 9.53
N ALA A 134 8.68 1.23 9.11
CA ALA A 134 9.96 0.65 9.59
C ALA A 134 10.18 1.06 11.03
N GLU A 135 9.85 2.32 11.30
CA GLU A 135 9.98 2.96 12.60
C GLU A 135 8.94 2.46 13.61
N ALA A 136 7.77 2.01 13.14
CA ALA A 136 6.76 1.39 14.00
C ALA A 136 7.18 -0.02 14.44
N SER A 137 7.73 -0.82 13.52
CA SER A 137 8.20 -2.18 13.81
C SER A 137 9.47 -2.19 14.67
N SER A 138 10.39 -1.23 14.47
CA SER A 138 11.58 -1.07 15.30
C SER A 138 11.25 -0.62 16.73
N ARG A 139 10.22 0.23 16.92
CA ARG A 139 9.73 0.63 18.25
C ARG A 139 9.12 -0.53 19.05
N ILE A 140 8.43 -1.45 18.38
CA ILE A 140 7.89 -2.66 19.03
C ILE A 140 9.03 -3.62 19.43
N GLY A 141 10.08 -3.74 18.61
CA GLY A 141 11.27 -4.54 18.94
C GLY A 141 12.13 -4.00 20.09
N GLN A 142 12.21 -2.67 20.25
CA GLN A 142 13.00 -2.01 21.31
C GLN A 142 12.26 -1.93 22.66
N GLY A 143 10.94 -2.17 22.71
CA GLY A 143 10.13 -2.13 23.94
C GLY A 143 10.06 -3.44 24.75
N GLY A 144 10.60 -4.55 24.22
CA GLY A 144 10.49 -5.89 24.83
C GLY A 144 11.52 -6.22 25.92
N GLY A 145 12.47 -5.33 26.21
CA GLY A 145 13.57 -5.60 27.13
C GLY A 145 13.36 -5.09 28.55
N ARG A 146 12.32 -5.55 29.27
CA ARG A 146 12.23 -5.64 30.76
C ARG A 146 10.79 -5.85 31.25
N ARG A 147 10.43 -7.11 31.48
CA ARG A 147 9.52 -7.63 32.53
C ARG A 147 9.49 -9.14 32.28
N GLY A 148 10.10 -9.94 33.14
CA GLY A 148 9.49 -10.32 34.40
C GLY A 148 8.60 -11.52 34.13
N SER A 149 9.19 -12.71 34.25
CA SER A 149 8.53 -13.99 34.21
C SER A 149 7.35 -14.04 35.19
N GLU A 150 6.12 -14.13 34.70
CA GLU A 150 4.97 -14.56 35.50
C GLU A 150 3.78 -14.93 34.58
N GLY A 151 3.43 -16.23 34.58
CA GLY A 151 2.07 -16.75 34.38
C GLY A 151 1.33 -16.45 33.08
N VAL A 152 1.61 -17.20 32.01
CA VAL A 152 0.65 -17.35 30.91
C VAL A 152 -0.52 -18.22 31.42
N THR A 153 -1.61 -17.58 31.82
CA THR A 153 -2.91 -18.25 31.96
C THR A 153 -3.63 -18.16 30.63
N LEU A 154 -3.70 -19.29 29.92
CA LEU A 154 -4.44 -19.44 28.67
C LEU A 154 -5.94 -19.37 28.97
N VAL A 155 -6.59 -18.23 28.73
CA VAL A 155 -8.06 -18.12 28.76
C VAL A 155 -8.60 -18.11 27.33
N ARG A 156 -9.34 -19.19 27.07
CA ARG A 156 -10.20 -19.60 25.95
C ARG A 156 -10.61 -18.57 24.89
N ALA A 157 -10.56 -19.07 23.65
CA ALA A 157 -11.34 -18.63 22.50
C ALA A 157 -12.86 -18.73 22.75
N THR A 158 -13.61 -17.76 22.22
CA THR A 158 -15.05 -17.87 21.98
C THR A 158 -15.36 -17.59 20.51
N PRO A 159 -16.19 -18.42 19.84
CA PRO A 159 -16.53 -18.26 18.43
C PRO A 159 -17.70 -17.29 18.26
N TRP A 160 -17.52 -16.31 17.38
CA TRP A 160 -18.55 -15.36 16.94
C TRP A 160 -19.35 -16.00 15.78
N MET A 161 -20.21 -16.96 16.10
CA MET A 161 -21.27 -17.41 15.19
C MET A 161 -22.59 -17.36 15.93
N SER A 162 -23.37 -16.29 15.71
CA SER A 162 -24.84 -16.27 15.75
C SER A 162 -25.33 -14.86 15.49
N CYS A 163 -25.81 -14.59 14.27
CA CYS A 163 -26.81 -13.56 13.95
C CYS A 163 -27.29 -13.77 12.51
N LEU A 164 -28.13 -14.78 12.29
CA LEU A 164 -29.06 -14.85 11.16
C LEU A 164 -30.40 -15.36 11.70
N THR A 165 -31.25 -14.42 12.07
CA THR A 165 -32.70 -14.59 12.14
C THR A 165 -33.34 -13.30 11.65
N TRP A 166 -34.37 -13.48 10.83
CA TRP A 166 -35.24 -12.52 10.12
C TRP A 166 -34.77 -12.09 8.73
#